data_AF-A0A9P7STC5-F1
#
_entry.id   AF-A0A9P7STC5-F1
#
_cell.length_a   1.000
_cell.length_b   1.000
_cell.length_c   1.000
_cell.angle_alpha   90.00
_cell.angle_beta   90.00
_cell.angle_gamma   90.00
#
_symmetry.space_group_name_H-M   'P 1'
#
loop_
_entity.id
_entity.type
_entity.pdbx_description
1 polymer ?
#
loop_
_entity_poly.entity_id
_entity_poly.type
_entity_poly.pdbx_seq_one_letter_code
_entity_poly.pdbx_strand_id
1 'polypeptide(L)'
;MVSTLVSPPHSKAVFVLDLEGRFDAASLDCEAADLAHVYIQRPARDEPDDPHDLRRLVAGAEDFMLYDEGARGSRQREWWGTLVVGGSAAGDVTAGWKGWLRIEKSSMVASVWGLSVDEAWEQREERERAAEEKTEWVASSQWGGFEFAVERE
;
A
#
# COMPACT_ATOMS: atom_id res chain seq x y z
N MET A 1 2.31 6.33 -5.27
CA MET A 1 2.39 5.70 -3.93
C MET A 1 3.81 5.74 -3.38
N VAL A 2 4.80 5.08 -4.02
CA VAL A 2 6.20 5.10 -3.53
C VAL A 2 6.71 6.54 -3.34
N SER A 3 6.55 7.41 -4.35
CA SER A 3 6.91 8.83 -4.23
C SER A 3 6.25 9.54 -3.04
N THR A 4 4.98 9.23 -2.75
CA THR A 4 4.26 9.80 -1.60
C THR A 4 4.85 9.33 -0.27
N LEU A 5 5.19 8.04 -0.15
CA LEU A 5 5.74 7.48 1.09
C LEU A 5 7.15 8.01 1.41
N VAL A 6 8.00 8.17 0.39
CA VAL A 6 9.37 8.63 0.60
C VAL A 6 9.51 10.14 0.72
N SER A 7 8.58 10.91 0.14
CA SER A 7 8.57 12.36 0.25
C SER A 7 8.00 12.85 1.60
N PRO A 8 8.26 14.12 1.98
CA PRO A 8 7.54 14.76 3.07
C PRO A 8 6.02 14.75 2.84
N PRO A 9 5.21 14.63 3.92
CA PRO A 9 5.62 14.58 5.33
C PRO A 9 5.97 13.17 5.82
N HIS A 10 5.82 12.13 4.99
CA HIS A 10 5.92 10.74 5.42
C HIS A 10 7.37 10.29 5.63
N SER A 11 8.28 10.71 4.74
CA SER A 11 9.73 10.52 4.87
C SER A 11 10.13 9.10 5.25
N LYS A 12 9.48 8.09 4.65
CA LYS A 12 9.74 6.66 4.93
C LYS A 12 10.86 6.11 4.06
N ALA A 13 11.40 4.96 4.45
CA ALA A 13 12.20 4.11 3.58
C ALA A 13 11.33 2.96 3.07
N VAL A 14 11.54 2.58 1.81
CA VAL A 14 10.65 1.64 1.10
C VAL A 14 11.48 0.64 0.31
N PHE A 15 11.11 -0.64 0.40
CA PHE A 15 11.69 -1.70 -0.41
C PHE A 15 10.68 -2.18 -1.45
N VAL A 16 11.13 -2.34 -2.69
CA VAL A 16 10.34 -2.81 -3.83
C VAL A 16 10.95 -4.10 -4.36
N LEU A 17 10.21 -5.19 -4.25
CA LEU A 17 10.52 -6.47 -4.85
C LEU A 17 9.79 -6.57 -6.20
N ASP A 18 10.51 -6.34 -7.29
CA ASP A 18 9.98 -6.29 -8.65
C ASP A 18 10.24 -7.62 -9.38
N LEU A 19 9.30 -8.56 -9.22
CA LEU A 19 9.40 -9.92 -9.75
C LEU A 19 9.23 -9.96 -11.27
N GLU A 20 8.46 -9.03 -11.83
CA GLU A 20 8.16 -9.00 -13.27
C GLU A 20 9.10 -8.08 -14.07
N GLY A 21 9.94 -7.30 -13.38
CA GLY A 21 10.82 -6.29 -13.98
C GLY A 21 10.06 -5.11 -14.56
N ARG A 22 8.85 -4.82 -14.03
CA ARG A 22 7.92 -3.81 -14.56
C ARG A 22 7.80 -2.57 -13.69
N PHE A 23 8.43 -2.56 -12.51
CA PHE A 23 8.46 -1.35 -11.70
C PHE A 23 9.32 -0.28 -12.40
N ASP A 24 8.69 0.81 -12.82
CA ASP A 24 9.39 1.92 -13.47
C ASP A 24 9.85 2.97 -12.45
N ALA A 25 11.10 2.85 -12.01
CA ALA A 25 11.71 3.81 -11.09
C ALA A 25 11.85 5.22 -11.68
N ALA A 26 11.90 5.37 -13.01
CA ALA A 26 12.00 6.68 -13.65
C ALA A 26 10.70 7.49 -13.56
N SER A 27 9.57 6.82 -13.27
CA SER A 27 8.28 7.46 -13.05
C SER A 27 8.12 8.08 -11.65
N LEU A 28 9.09 7.89 -10.75
CA LEU A 28 9.02 8.40 -9.39
C LEU A 28 9.21 9.92 -9.35
N ASP A 29 8.13 10.62 -9.02
CA ASP A 29 8.12 12.08 -8.85
C ASP A 29 8.44 12.46 -7.38
N CYS A 30 9.73 12.50 -7.04
CA CYS A 30 10.23 12.92 -5.73
C CYS A 30 11.67 13.44 -5.82
N GLU A 31 12.13 14.12 -4.76
CA GLU A 31 13.47 14.69 -4.72
C GLU A 31 14.56 13.61 -4.75
N ALA A 32 15.73 13.94 -5.30
CA ALA A 32 16.85 12.99 -5.38
C ALA A 32 17.31 12.47 -4.01
N ALA A 33 17.17 13.31 -2.97
CA ALA A 33 17.47 12.91 -1.59
C ALA A 33 16.48 11.85 -1.07
N ASP A 34 15.22 11.88 -1.52
CA ASP A 34 14.20 10.89 -1.14
C ASP A 34 14.34 9.58 -1.91
N LEU A 35 14.78 9.64 -3.18
CA LEU A 35 15.10 8.47 -3.99
C LEU A 35 16.18 7.56 -3.37
N ALA A 36 17.09 8.12 -2.58
CA ALA A 36 18.12 7.37 -1.86
C ALA A 36 17.54 6.37 -0.84
N HIS A 37 16.25 6.46 -0.54
CA HIS A 37 15.53 5.62 0.42
C HIS A 37 14.55 4.65 -0.25
N VAL A 38 14.61 4.53 -1.58
CA VAL A 38 13.89 3.52 -2.37
C VAL A 38 14.87 2.42 -2.76
N TYR A 39 14.65 1.22 -2.24
CA TYR A 39 15.46 0.04 -2.56
C TYR A 39 14.67 -0.84 -3.51
N ILE A 40 15.31 -1.31 -4.60
CA ILE A 40 14.64 -2.11 -5.62
C ILE A 40 15.44 -3.39 -5.82
N GLN A 41 14.79 -4.53 -5.59
CA GLN A 41 15.34 -5.84 -5.91
C GLN A 41 14.56 -6.44 -7.07
N ARG A 42 15.30 -6.88 -8.10
CA ARG A 42 14.78 -7.63 -9.24
C ARG A 42 15.43 -9.01 -9.27
N PRO A 43 14.79 -10.04 -8.72
CA PRO A 43 15.27 -11.41 -8.83
C PRO A 43 15.35 -11.83 -10.31
N ALA A 44 16.28 -12.74 -10.63
CA ALA A 44 16.31 -13.35 -11.96
C ALA A 44 15.00 -14.11 -12.21
N ARG A 45 14.56 -14.12 -13.47
CA ARG A 45 13.22 -14.50 -13.95
C ARG A 45 12.88 -16.00 -13.84
N ASP A 46 13.55 -16.73 -12.96
CA ASP A 46 13.16 -18.09 -12.60
C ASP A 46 12.01 -17.93 -11.60
N GLU A 47 10.78 -18.06 -12.12
CA GLU A 47 9.52 -17.75 -11.43
C GLU A 47 9.54 -18.21 -9.97
N PRO A 48 9.31 -17.33 -8.98
CA PRO A 48 8.89 -17.76 -7.65
C PRO A 48 7.45 -18.26 -7.75
N ASP A 49 7.26 -19.39 -8.44
CA ASP A 49 6.00 -20.12 -8.53
C ASP A 49 5.64 -20.74 -7.17
N ASP A 50 6.63 -20.90 -6.28
CA ASP A 50 6.44 -21.33 -4.90
C ASP A 50 6.24 -20.12 -3.95
N PRO A 51 5.10 -20.02 -3.25
CA PRO A 51 4.88 -19.06 -2.17
C PRO A 51 5.99 -19.06 -1.08
N HIS A 52 6.69 -20.18 -0.90
CA HIS A 52 7.83 -20.28 0.02
C HIS A 52 9.02 -19.45 -0.45
N ASP A 53 9.29 -19.40 -1.76
CA ASP A 53 10.38 -18.59 -2.32
C ASP A 53 10.07 -17.09 -2.18
N LEU A 54 8.81 -16.70 -2.39
CA LEU A 54 8.39 -15.32 -2.18
C LEU A 54 8.53 -14.89 -0.70
N ARG A 55 8.15 -15.75 0.25
CA ARG A 55 8.37 -15.47 1.69
C ARG A 55 9.85 -15.31 2.03
N ARG A 56 10.73 -16.11 1.41
CA ARG A 56 12.19 -15.99 1.62
C ARG A 56 12.73 -14.67 1.06
N LEU A 57 12.21 -14.22 -0.08
CA LEU A 57 12.58 -12.92 -0.65
C LEU A 57 12.11 -11.76 0.24
N VAL A 58 10.88 -11.81 0.77
CA VAL A 58 10.38 -10.80 1.71
C VAL A 58 11.19 -10.78 3.01
N ALA A 59 11.50 -11.95 3.58
CA ALA A 59 12.37 -12.03 4.77
C ALA A 59 13.78 -11.51 4.47
N GLY A 60 14.32 -11.78 3.28
CA GLY A 60 15.61 -11.23 2.85
C GLY A 60 15.60 -9.70 2.70
N ALA A 61 14.48 -9.13 2.25
CA ALA A 61 14.30 -7.67 2.20
C ALA A 61 14.27 -7.06 3.61
N GLU A 62 13.58 -7.71 4.56
CA GLU A 62 13.59 -7.31 5.98
C GLU A 62 15.01 -7.35 6.56
N ASP A 63 15.71 -8.46 6.41
CA ASP A 63 17.08 -8.61 6.90
C ASP A 63 18.01 -7.55 6.29
N PHE A 64 17.86 -7.27 5.00
CA PHE A 64 18.61 -6.22 4.32
C PHE A 64 18.32 -4.83 4.90
N MET A 65 17.04 -4.47 5.04
CA MET A 65 16.64 -3.15 5.54
C MET A 65 17.06 -2.92 6.99
N LEU A 66 17.00 -3.96 7.82
CA LEU A 66 17.28 -3.85 9.26
C LEU A 66 18.77 -3.99 9.59
N TYR A 67 19.49 -4.89 8.92
CA TYR A 67 20.82 -5.32 9.38
C TYR A 67 21.95 -5.06 8.38
N ASP A 68 21.68 -4.96 7.08
CA ASP A 68 22.73 -4.78 6.08
C ASP A 68 23.28 -3.34 6.05
N GLU A 69 24.58 -3.21 5.75
CA GLU A 69 25.24 -1.90 5.65
C GLU A 69 24.77 -1.10 4.42
N GLY A 70 24.28 -1.77 3.37
CA GLY A 70 23.71 -1.13 2.18
C GLY A 70 22.45 -0.31 2.47
N ALA A 71 21.69 -0.66 3.51
CA ALA A 71 20.52 0.09 3.96
C ALA A 71 20.83 1.17 5.01
N ARG A 72 22.09 1.28 5.45
CA ARG A 72 22.48 2.15 6.58
C ARG A 72 22.14 3.62 6.38
N GLY A 73 22.16 4.10 5.13
CA GLY A 73 21.79 5.48 4.77
C GLY A 73 20.33 5.84 5.06
N SER A 74 19.48 4.85 5.32
CA SER A 74 18.05 5.01 5.58
C SER A 74 17.64 4.82 7.05
N ARG A 75 18.58 4.54 7.97
CA ARG A 75 18.27 4.24 9.39
C ARG A 75 17.56 5.37 10.15
N GLN A 76 17.70 6.60 9.69
CA GLN A 76 16.99 7.76 10.26
C GLN A 76 15.52 7.86 9.80
N ARG A 77 15.10 7.02 8.86
CA ARG A 77 13.73 6.94 8.38
C ARG A 77 13.10 5.66 8.90
N GLU A 78 11.82 5.73 9.23
CA GLU A 78 11.04 4.54 9.51
C GLU A 78 10.90 3.72 8.22
N TRP A 79 11.23 2.43 8.30
CA TRP A 79 10.97 1.50 7.21
C TRP A 79 9.48 1.17 7.18
N TRP A 80 8.83 1.46 6.05
CA TRP A 80 7.39 1.25 5.89
C TRP A 80 7.02 -0.21 5.61
N GLY A 81 7.87 -0.95 4.90
CA GLY A 81 7.61 -2.34 4.50
C GLY A 81 8.14 -2.70 3.11
N THR A 82 7.71 -3.85 2.61
CA THR A 82 8.06 -4.43 1.31
C THR A 82 6.87 -4.42 0.36
N LEU A 83 7.01 -3.67 -0.74
CA LEU A 83 6.10 -3.68 -1.88
C LEU A 83 6.50 -4.77 -2.86
N VAL A 84 5.57 -5.67 -3.18
CA VAL A 84 5.81 -6.74 -4.15
C VAL A 84 5.08 -6.40 -5.44
N VAL A 85 5.84 -6.24 -6.52
CA VAL A 85 5.34 -5.94 -7.87
C VAL A 85 5.42 -7.20 -8.71
N GLY A 86 4.25 -7.76 -9.05
CA GLY A 86 4.11 -9.09 -9.63
C GLY A 86 3.96 -10.20 -8.58
N GLY A 87 3.59 -11.41 -9.03
CA GLY A 87 3.46 -12.60 -8.18
C GLY A 87 2.13 -12.76 -7.42
N SER A 88 1.91 -13.94 -6.85
CA SER A 88 0.73 -14.28 -6.04
C SER A 88 1.04 -14.20 -4.54
N ALA A 89 0.47 -13.19 -3.87
CA ALA A 89 0.21 -13.10 -2.43
C ALA A 89 1.38 -13.40 -1.46
N ALA A 90 2.40 -12.53 -1.44
CA ALA A 90 3.19 -12.26 -0.23
C ALA A 90 3.82 -10.86 -0.32
N GLY A 91 3.91 -10.16 0.82
CA GLY A 91 4.33 -8.75 0.94
C GLY A 91 3.29 -7.87 1.64
N ASP A 92 3.68 -6.68 2.10
CA ASP A 92 2.77 -5.74 2.78
C ASP A 92 1.75 -5.15 1.80
N VAL A 93 2.16 -4.96 0.54
CA VAL A 93 1.27 -4.66 -0.59
C VAL A 93 1.74 -5.46 -1.81
N THR A 94 0.81 -6.19 -2.44
CA THR A 94 1.04 -6.88 -3.71
C THR A 94 0.33 -6.13 -4.85
N ALA A 95 1.06 -5.72 -5.88
CA ALA A 95 0.51 -5.13 -7.09
C ALA A 95 0.78 -6.05 -8.28
N GLY A 96 -0.26 -6.75 -8.77
CA GLY A 96 -0.18 -7.64 -9.93
C GLY A 96 -1.00 -7.11 -11.11
N TRP A 97 -0.59 -7.45 -12.34
CA TRP A 97 -1.31 -7.05 -13.57
C TRP A 97 -2.65 -7.77 -13.77
N LYS A 98 -2.98 -8.76 -12.93
CA LYS A 98 -4.20 -9.56 -13.06
C LYS A 98 -5.46 -8.89 -12.50
N GLY A 99 -5.40 -7.68 -11.94
CA GLY A 99 -6.62 -6.97 -11.57
C GLY A 99 -6.41 -5.67 -10.80
N TRP A 100 -7.37 -4.75 -10.95
CA TRP A 100 -7.47 -3.54 -10.14
C TRP A 100 -8.26 -3.84 -8.87
N LEU A 101 -7.85 -3.23 -7.76
CA LEU A 101 -8.52 -3.33 -6.48
C LEU A 101 -9.26 -2.01 -6.22
N ARG A 102 -10.59 -2.08 -6.10
CA ARG A 102 -11.46 -0.93 -5.83
C ARG A 102 -11.38 -0.60 -4.35
N ILE A 103 -10.83 0.56 -4.03
CA ILE A 103 -10.70 1.06 -2.66
C ILE A 103 -11.80 2.09 -2.42
N GLU A 104 -12.65 1.82 -1.44
CA GLU A 104 -13.74 2.71 -1.04
C GLU A 104 -13.81 2.80 0.49
N LYS A 105 -14.38 3.88 1.02
CA LYS A 105 -14.81 3.86 2.42
C LYS A 105 -15.96 2.86 2.55
N SER A 106 -15.91 2.00 3.56
CA SER A 106 -17.01 1.13 3.98
C SER A 106 -18.24 1.99 4.14
N SER A 107 -19.12 1.97 3.15
CA SER A 107 -20.37 2.73 3.20
C SER A 107 -21.34 1.99 4.10
N MET A 108 -21.06 1.98 5.41
CA MET A 108 -22.08 1.77 6.43
C MET A 108 -22.82 3.09 6.73
N VAL A 109 -22.78 4.06 5.80
CA VAL A 109 -23.65 5.23 5.86
C VAL A 109 -25.07 4.74 5.56
N ALA A 110 -25.97 4.92 6.54
CA ALA A 110 -27.37 4.53 6.44
C ALA A 110 -27.91 4.90 5.05
N SER A 111 -28.34 3.86 4.35
CA SER A 111 -28.88 3.94 2.99
C SER A 111 -29.93 5.05 2.92
N VAL A 112 -29.78 5.99 1.97
CA VAL A 112 -30.72 7.14 1.75
C VAL A 112 -32.10 6.67 1.25
N TRP A 113 -32.34 5.37 1.24
CA TRP A 113 -33.52 4.73 0.71
C TRP A 113 -34.68 5.02 1.66
N GLY A 114 -35.59 5.90 1.23
CA GLY A 114 -36.76 6.31 2.01
C GLY A 114 -36.71 7.73 2.56
N LEU A 115 -35.63 8.50 2.32
CA LEU A 115 -35.57 9.93 2.64
C LEU A 115 -35.97 10.78 1.42
N SER A 116 -36.71 11.85 1.65
CA SER A 116 -36.89 12.91 0.66
C SER A 116 -35.57 13.68 0.44
N VAL A 117 -35.49 14.44 -0.66
CA VAL A 117 -34.28 15.20 -1.02
C VAL A 117 -33.94 16.24 0.06
N ASP A 118 -34.95 16.89 0.63
CA ASP A 118 -34.76 17.90 1.67
C ASP A 118 -34.26 17.28 2.99
N GLU A 119 -34.84 16.15 3.40
CA GLU A 119 -34.40 15.40 4.58
C GLU A 119 -32.98 14.85 4.42
N ALA A 120 -32.61 14.41 3.21
CA ALA A 120 -31.26 13.98 2.91
C ALA A 120 -30.26 15.16 2.95
N TRP A 121 -30.70 16.37 2.57
CA TRP A 121 -29.85 17.56 2.59
C TRP A 121 -29.60 18.06 4.01
N GLU A 122 -30.64 18.10 4.85
CA GLU A 122 -30.52 18.47 6.28
C GLU A 122 -29.60 17.51 7.05
N GLN A 123 -29.67 16.22 6.74
CA GLN A 123 -28.84 15.19 7.39
C GLN A 123 -27.45 15.04 6.75
N ARG A 124 -27.07 15.92 5.82
CA ARG A 124 -25.80 15.78 5.07
C ARG A 124 -24.58 15.87 5.98
N GLU A 125 -24.46 16.92 6.78
CA GLU A 125 -23.28 17.14 7.64
C GLU A 125 -23.13 16.07 8.72
N GLU A 126 -24.25 15.58 9.28
CA GLU A 126 -24.22 14.49 10.25
C GLU A 126 -23.79 13.16 9.63
N ARG A 127 -24.21 12.89 8.39
CA ARG A 127 -23.79 11.69 7.65
C ARG A 127 -22.35 11.77 7.16
N GLU A 128 -21.89 12.95 6.74
CA GLU A 128 -20.47 13.18 6.41
C GLU A 128 -19.60 12.95 7.67
N ARG A 129 -19.99 13.50 8.82
CA ARG A 129 -19.30 13.28 10.10
C ARG A 129 -19.30 11.82 10.55
N ALA A 130 -20.44 11.13 10.45
CA ALA A 130 -20.53 9.71 10.79
C ALA A 130 -19.68 8.83 9.84
N ALA A 131 -19.57 9.21 8.56
CA ALA A 131 -18.71 8.54 7.58
C ALA A 131 -17.21 8.86 7.78
N GLU A 132 -16.88 9.99 8.40
CA GLU A 132 -15.52 10.32 8.83
C GLU A 132 -15.13 9.62 10.14
N GLU A 133 -16.09 9.45 11.06
CA GLU A 133 -15.91 8.73 12.33
C GLU A 133 -15.75 7.22 12.12
N LYS A 134 -16.53 6.60 11.22
CA LYS A 134 -16.36 5.20 10.83
C LYS A 134 -15.45 5.09 9.61
N THR A 135 -14.15 5.27 9.84
CA THR A 135 -13.13 5.13 8.80
C THR A 135 -12.70 3.67 8.69
N GLU A 136 -13.62 2.83 8.20
CA GLU A 136 -13.27 1.48 7.75
C GLU A 136 -13.11 1.53 6.23
N TRP A 137 -11.92 1.27 5.71
CA TRP A 137 -11.69 1.24 4.27
C TRP A 137 -11.87 -0.19 3.75
N VAL A 138 -12.59 -0.35 2.66
CA VAL A 138 -12.79 -1.64 2.00
C VAL A 138 -12.06 -1.64 0.67
N ALA A 139 -11.26 -2.67 0.48
CA ALA A 139 -10.46 -2.87 -0.70
C ALA A 139 -10.97 -4.15 -1.37
N SER A 140 -11.68 -4.03 -2.50
CA SER A 140 -12.42 -5.14 -3.12
C SER A 140 -12.00 -5.42 -4.56
N SER A 141 -12.12 -6.67 -4.97
CA SER A 141 -11.94 -7.15 -6.35
C SER A 141 -12.90 -8.31 -6.62
N GLN A 142 -13.02 -8.76 -7.87
CA GLN A 142 -13.83 -9.94 -8.20
C GLN A 142 -13.32 -11.25 -7.57
N TRP A 143 -12.12 -11.25 -6.98
CA TRP A 143 -11.52 -12.43 -6.35
C TRP A 143 -11.51 -12.36 -4.81
N GLY A 144 -12.00 -11.28 -4.21
CA GLY A 144 -12.01 -11.09 -2.75
C GLY A 144 -11.74 -9.65 -2.33
N GLY A 145 -11.68 -9.40 -1.02
CA GLY A 145 -11.40 -8.08 -0.47
C GLY A 145 -10.84 -8.08 0.95
N PHE A 146 -10.40 -6.90 1.39
CA PHE A 146 -9.84 -6.61 2.71
C PHE A 146 -10.57 -5.42 3.34
N GLU A 147 -10.69 -5.43 4.67
CA GLU A 147 -11.27 -4.35 5.46
C GLU A 147 -10.21 -3.80 6.41
N PHE A 148 -10.04 -2.48 6.43
CA PHE A 148 -9.06 -1.78 7.25
C PHE A 148 -9.78 -0.87 8.23
N ALA A 149 -9.77 -1.21 9.52
CA ALA A 149 -10.26 -0.32 10.57
C ALA A 149 -9.15 0.67 10.96
N VAL A 150 -9.46 1.97 10.96
CA VAL A 150 -8.56 2.98 11.52
C VAL A 150 -8.72 2.95 13.05
N GLU A 151 -7.74 2.38 13.76
CA GLU A 151 -7.63 2.57 15.21
C GLU A 151 -7.16 4.01 15.49
N ARG A 152 -7.91 4.73 16.32
CA ARG A 152 -7.50 6.04 16.85
C ARG A 152 -6.96 5.84 18.27
N GLU A 153 -5.68 6.17 18.48
CA GLU A 153 -5.08 6.34 19.82
C GLU A 153 -5.59 7.60 20.53
#